data_AF-A0A374TEZ8-F1
#
_entry.id   AF-A0A374TEZ8-F1
#
_cell.length_a   1.000
_cell.length_b   1.000
_cell.length_c   1.000
_cell.angle_alpha   90.00
_cell.angle_beta   90.00
_cell.angle_gamma   90.00
#
_symmetry.space_group_name_H-M   'P 1'
#
loop_
_entity.id
_entity.type
_entity.pdbx_description
1 polymer ?
#
loop_
_entity_poly.entity_id
_entity_poly.type
_entity_poly.pdbx_seq_one_letter_code
_entity_poly.pdbx_strand_id
1 'polypeptide(L)' 'MKEFIHKDKEISVVGAADSATGNDGINNSLSKSRADYITQQLMVRGIDKSMIISKSEGGIDEYSPIAANRHTVVRLFV' A
#
# COMPACT_ATOMS: atom_id res chain seq x y z
N MET A 1 -1.38 -4.01 14.69
CA MET A 1 -1.34 -2.70 14.00
C MET A 1 -1.32 -1.60 15.04
N LYS A 2 -0.36 -0.67 15.01
CA LYS A 2 -0.54 0.62 15.69
C LYS A 2 -1.52 1.42 14.84
N GLU A 3 -2.71 1.68 15.35
CA GLU A 3 -3.65 2.62 14.74
C GLU A 3 -3.00 3.99 14.77
N PHE A 4 -2.62 4.49 13.59
CA PHE A 4 -2.28 5.89 13.45
C PHE A 4 -3.59 6.67 13.45
N ILE A 5 -3.64 7.75 14.23
CA ILE A 5 -4.74 8.71 14.13
C ILE A 5 -4.56 9.41 12.78
N HIS A 6 -5.42 9.07 11.81
CA HIS A 6 -5.44 9.71 10.51
C HIS A 6 -6.09 11.08 10.68
N LYS A 7 -5.54 12.13 10.05
CA LYS A 7 -6.21 13.43 10.02
C LYS A 7 -7.44 13.38 9.12
N ASP A 8 -8.43 14.22 9.39
CA ASP A 8 -9.54 14.45 8.47
C ASP A 8 -8.97 14.86 7.09
N LYS A 9 -9.36 14.14 6.03
CA LYS A 9 -8.88 14.27 4.64
C LYS A 9 -7.49 13.68 4.35
N GLU A 10 -7.22 12.51 4.90
CA GLU A 10 -6.00 11.75 4.59
C GLU A 10 -6.29 10.58 3.65
N ILE A 11 -5.34 10.25 2.77
CA ILE A 11 -5.36 9.10 1.87
C ILE A 11 -4.27 8.13 2.32
N SER A 12 -4.64 6.91 2.71
CA SER A 12 -3.67 5.84 2.94
C SER A 12 -3.53 4.97 1.70
N VAL A 13 -2.29 4.72 1.27
CA VAL A 13 -1.92 3.81 0.18
C VAL A 13 -1.05 2.71 0.76
N VAL A 14 -1.53 1.46 0.73
CA VAL A 14 -0.78 0.31 1.27
C VAL A 14 -0.59 -0.73 0.18
N GLY A 15 0.66 -1.01 -0.18
CA GLY A 15 1.00 -2.08 -1.11
C GLY A 15 1.27 -3.39 -0.37
N ALA A 16 0.89 -4.51 -0.99
CA ALA A 16 1.13 -5.86 -0.48
C ALA A 16 1.71 -6.76 -1.57
N ALA A 17 2.52 -7.74 -1.17
CA ALA A 17 2.99 -8.85 -1.97
C ALA A 17 2.44 -10.17 -1.44
N ASP A 18 2.51 -11.22 -2.24
CA ASP A 18 2.15 -12.55 -1.74
C ASP A 18 3.37 -13.16 -1.04
N SER A 19 3.16 -13.73 0.15
CA SER A 19 4.23 -14.30 0.99
C SER A 19 5.06 -15.36 0.26
N ALA A 20 4.48 -16.12 -0.68
CA ALA A 20 5.14 -17.17 -1.44
C ALA A 20 5.93 -16.65 -2.67
N THR A 21 5.86 -15.35 -2.99
CA THR A 21 6.54 -14.79 -4.18
C THR A 21 8.07 -14.71 -4.00
N GLY A 22 8.56 -14.54 -2.77
CA GLY A 22 9.98 -14.35 -2.47
C GLY A 22 10.27 -14.30 -0.96
N ASN A 23 11.48 -13.86 -0.59
CA ASN A 23 11.83 -13.61 0.82
C ASN A 23 11.35 -12.23 1.28
N ASP A 24 11.45 -11.96 2.60
CA ASP A 24 10.99 -10.71 3.21
C ASP A 24 11.58 -9.45 2.55
N GLY A 25 12.85 -9.48 2.15
CA GLY A 25 13.50 -8.34 1.48
C GLY A 25 12.88 -8.05 0.10
N ILE A 26 12.62 -9.11 -0.67
CA ILE A 26 11.96 -9.02 -1.97
C ILE A 26 10.51 -8.55 -1.81
N ASN A 27 9.77 -9.15 -0.87
CA ASN A 27 8.37 -8.84 -0.65
C ASN A 27 8.17 -7.41 -0.13
N ASN A 28 9.06 -6.91 0.75
CA ASN A 28 9.06 -5.51 1.19
C ASN A 28 9.37 -4.55 0.04
N SER A 29 10.35 -4.87 -0.80
CA SER A 29 10.66 -4.02 -1.96
C SER A 29 9.50 -3.97 -2.95
N LEU A 30 8.88 -5.12 -3.23
CA LEU A 30 7.80 -5.23 -4.20
C LEU A 30 6.51 -4.55 -3.72
N SER A 31 6.12 -4.77 -2.47
CA SER A 31 4.97 -4.10 -1.86
C SER A 31 5.17 -2.59 -1.78
N LYS A 32 6.38 -2.12 -1.44
CA LYS A 32 6.75 -0.71 -1.53
C LYS A 32 6.61 -0.15 -2.95
N SER A 33 7.15 -0.83 -3.98
CA SER A 33 7.03 -0.37 -5.37
C SER A 33 5.58 -0.26 -5.83
N ARG A 34 4.70 -1.17 -5.40
CA ARG A 34 3.26 -1.09 -5.69
C ARG A 34 2.62 0.15 -5.05
N ALA A 35 2.91 0.42 -3.78
CA ALA A 35 2.41 1.60 -3.08
C ALA A 35 2.94 2.91 -3.70
N ASP A 36 4.22 2.95 -4.04
CA ASP A 36 4.88 4.11 -4.65
C ASP A 36 4.31 4.39 -6.05
N TYR A 37 3.99 3.37 -6.84
CA TYR A 37 3.35 3.54 -8.15
C TYR A 37 1.97 4.21 -8.02
N ILE A 38 1.10 3.71 -7.14
CA ILE A 38 -0.23 4.30 -6.93
C ILE A 38 -0.11 5.73 -6.36
N THR A 39 0.82 5.97 -5.44
CA THR A 39 1.11 7.31 -4.91
C THR A 39 1.46 8.27 -6.04
N GLN A 40 2.35 7.89 -6.96
CA GLN A 40 2.70 8.70 -8.12
C GLN A 40 1.50 8.95 -9.04
N GLN A 41 0.66 7.94 -9.27
CA GLN A 41 -0.54 8.08 -10.09
C GLN A 41 -1.55 9.07 -9.48
N LEU A 42 -1.68 9.11 -8.15
CA LEU A 42 -2.52 10.10 -7.46
C LEU A 42 -1.93 11.51 -7.57
N MET A 43 -0.61 11.65 -7.41
CA MET A 43 0.08 12.95 -7.55
C MET A 43 -0.06 13.53 -8.96
N VAL A 44 0.10 12.71 -10.00
CA VAL A 44 -0.09 13.12 -11.41
C VAL A 44 -1.52 13.60 -11.68
N ARG A 45 -2.50 13.16 -10.87
CA ARG A 45 -3.91 13.57 -10.96
C ARG A 45 -4.27 14.75 -10.04
N GLY A 46 -3.27 15.37 -9.42
CA GLY A 46 -3.43 16.61 -8.64
C GLY A 46 -3.63 16.42 -7.14
N ILE A 47 -3.47 15.21 -6.61
CA ILE A 47 -3.48 14.98 -5.17
C ILE A 47 -2.15 15.43 -4.57
N ASP A 48 -2.19 16.37 -3.63
CA ASP A 48 -1.00 16.82 -2.90
C ASP A 48 -0.39 15.65 -2.10
N LYS A 49 0.92 15.48 -2.21
CA LYS A 49 1.66 14.41 -1.51
C LYS A 49 1.48 14.47 0.00
N SER A 50 1.28 15.66 0.58
CA SER A 50 1.03 15.84 2.01
C SER A 50 -0.29 15.23 2.50
N MET A 51 -1.22 14.93 1.58
CA MET A 51 -2.46 14.21 1.90
C MET A 51 -2.29 12.69 1.83
N ILE A 52 -1.14 12.17 1.40
CA ILE A 52 -0.93 10.73 1.15
C ILE A 52 0.05 10.13 2.16
N ILE A 53 -0.40 9.10 2.90
CA ILE A 53 0.48 8.20 3.64
C ILE A 53 0.63 6.88 2.88
N SER A 54 1.84 6.62 2.39
CA SER A 54 2.19 5.38 1.67
C SER A 54 2.95 4.40 2.57
N LYS A 55 2.57 3.12 2.53
CA LYS A 55 3.20 2.03 3.32
C LYS A 55 3.38 0.75 2.52
N SER A 56 4.37 -0.01 2.96
CA SER A 56 4.68 -1.37 2.50
C SER A 56 4.22 -2.35 3.57
N GLU A 57 3.31 -3.26 3.23
CA GLU A 57 2.88 -4.34 4.14
C GLU A 57 3.78 -5.59 4.03
N GLY A 58 4.67 -5.65 3.03
CA GLY A 58 5.50 -6.82 2.80
C GLY A 58 4.71 -7.96 2.14
N GLY A 59 5.09 -9.20 2.46
CA GLY A 59 4.44 -10.40 1.96
C GLY A 59 3.30 -10.82 2.88
N ILE A 60 2.11 -10.98 2.32
CA ILE A 60 0.88 -11.34 3.03
C ILE A 60 0.31 -12.67 2.53
N ASP A 61 -0.53 -13.30 3.35
CA ASP A 61 -1.20 -14.58 3.05
C ASP A 61 -2.63 -14.59 3.62
N GLU A 62 -3.40 -13.53 3.35
CA GLU A 62 -4.75 -13.36 3.93
C GLU A 62 -5.88 -13.69 2.95
N TYR A 63 -5.65 -13.62 1.65
CA TYR A 63 -6.69 -13.69 0.64
C TYR A 63 -6.60 -14.95 -0.23
N SER A 64 -7.76 -15.47 -0.62
CA SER A 64 -7.90 -16.51 -1.63
C SER A 64 -8.69 -15.96 -2.82
N PRO A 65 -8.22 -16.15 -4.07
CA PRO A 65 -7.01 -16.89 -4.46
C PRO A 65 -5.71 -16.14 -4.11
N ILE A 66 -4.57 -16.85 -4.04
CA ILE A 66 -3.20 -16.30 -3.82
C ILE A 66 -2.94 -15.02 -4.62
N ALA A 67 -3.49 -14.92 -5.84
CA ALA A 67 -3.37 -13.72 -6.66
C ALA A 67 -3.90 -12.43 -6.00
N ALA A 68 -4.88 -12.54 -5.10
CA ALA A 68 -5.49 -11.44 -4.38
C ALA A 68 -4.56 -10.83 -3.33
N ASN A 69 -3.56 -11.56 -2.82
CA ASN A 69 -2.53 -11.00 -1.92
C ASN A 69 -1.65 -9.94 -2.61
N ARG A 70 -1.58 -9.95 -3.95
CA ARG A 70 -0.78 -9.00 -4.74
C ARG A 70 -1.58 -7.76 -5.10
N HIS A 71 -1.73 -6.83 -4.17
CA HIS A 71 -2.59 -5.65 -4.38
C HIS A 71 -2.01 -4.34 -3.83
N THR A 72 -2.77 -3.26 -4.02
CA THR A 72 -2.61 -2.00 -3.31
C THR A 72 -3.98 -1.53 -2.85
N VAL A 73 -4.11 -1.20 -1.56
CA VAL A 73 -5.34 -0.64 -0.99
C VAL A 73 -5.21 0.87 -0.87
N VAL A 74 -6.21 1.60 -1.37
CA VAL A 74 -6.36 3.04 -1.15
C VAL A 74 -7.55 3.26 -0.22
N ARG A 75 -7.34 3.97 0.89
CA ARG A 75 -8.38 4.35 1.86
C ARG A 75 -8.44 5.87 1.97
N LEU A 76 -9.64 6.41 1.92
CA LEU A 76 -9.91 7.83 2.18
C LEU A 76 -10.50 7.96 3.58
N PHE A 77 -9.94 8.83 4.41
CA PHE A 77 -10.44 9.16 5.74
C PHE A 77 -11.12 10.53 5.66
N VAL A 78 -12.42 10.58 5.97
CA VAL A 78 -13.29 11.77 5.88
C VAL A 78 -13.75 12.24 7.23
#